data_AF-A0A1G8HSX6-F1
#
_entry.id   AF-A0A1G8HSX6-F1
#
_cell.length_a   1.000
_cell.length_b   1.000
_cell.length_c   1.000
_cell.angle_alpha   90.00
_cell.angle_beta   90.00
_cell.angle_gamma   90.00
#
_symmetry.space_group_name_H-M   'P 1'
#
loop_
_entity.id
_entity.type
_entity.pdbx_description
1 polymer ?
#
loop_
_entity_poly.entity_id
_entity_poly.type
_entity_poly.pdbx_seq_one_letter_code
_entity_poly.pdbx_strand_id
1 'polypeptide(L)' 'MSERLETLRKARERMIEDRDAHAKVLGAPFDRDKAERARNKFIELQMLVDALDRAISGEEIISQRG' A
#
# COMPACT_ATOMS: atom_id res chain seq x y z
N MET A 1 11.23 -18.63 4.68
CA MET A 1 10.60 -17.30 4.74
C MET A 1 11.58 -16.38 5.44
N SER A 2 12.14 -15.36 4.78
CA SER A 2 13.09 -14.46 5.42
C SER A 2 12.36 -13.44 6.31
N GLU A 3 13.00 -13.01 7.41
CA GLU A 3 12.49 -11.97 8.32
C GLU A 3 12.19 -10.66 7.55
N ARG A 4 13.01 -10.35 6.55
CA ARG A 4 12.81 -9.21 5.65
C ARG A 4 11.53 -9.35 4.82
N LEU A 5 11.26 -10.52 4.26
CA LEU A 5 10.05 -10.77 3.48
C LEU A 5 8.79 -10.68 4.34
N GLU A 6 8.83 -11.20 5.58
CA GLU A 6 7.73 -11.04 6.53
C GLU A 6 7.49 -9.56 6.88
N THR A 7 8.56 -8.81 7.10
CA THR A 7 8.49 -7.35 7.38
C THR A 7 7.85 -6.59 6.22
N LEU A 8 8.25 -6.88 4.98
CA LEU A 8 7.68 -6.25 3.79
C LEU A 8 6.19 -6.57 3.63
N ARG A 9 5.77 -7.81 3.90
CA ARG A 9 4.36 -8.22 3.85
C ARG A 9 3.52 -7.48 4.90
N LYS A 10 4.00 -7.37 6.15
CA LYS A 10 3.31 -6.60 7.21
C LYS A 10 3.19 -5.12 6.85
N ALA A 11 4.27 -4.54 6.32
CA ALA A 11 4.24 -3.14 5.86
C ALA A 11 3.21 -2.94 4.74
N ARG A 12 3.14 -3.87 3.78
CA ARG A 12 2.18 -3.84 2.68
C ARG A 12 0.74 -3.91 3.19
N GLU A 13 0.43 -4.85 4.08
CA GLU A 13 -0.90 -4.99 4.68
C GLU A 13 -1.33 -3.69 5.36
N ARG A 14 -0.44 -3.09 6.16
CA ARG A 14 -0.71 -1.83 6.84
C ARG A 14 -1.01 -0.68 5.86
N MET A 15 -0.26 -0.58 4.77
CA MET A 15 -0.48 0.48 3.77
C MET A 15 -1.79 0.29 2.99
N ILE A 16 -2.23 -0.96 2.79
CA ILE A 16 -3.54 -1.25 2.20
C ILE A 16 -4.67 -0.80 3.13
N GLU A 17 -4.58 -1.10 4.43
CA GLU A 17 -5.57 -0.65 5.41
C GLU A 17 -5.70 0.89 5.43
N ASP A 18 -4.57 1.58 5.48
CA ASP A 18 -4.54 3.06 5.49
C ASP A 18 -5.09 3.63 4.16
N ARG A 19 -4.78 3.00 3.03
CA ARG A 19 -5.33 3.39 1.71
C ARG A 19 -6.84 3.21 1.66
N ASP A 20 -7.35 2.09 2.16
CA ASP A 20 -8.77 1.77 2.13
C ASP A 20 -9.59 2.71 3.03
N ALA A 21 -9.00 3.26 4.10
CA ALA A 21 -9.61 4.32 4.87
C ALA A 21 -9.88 5.58 4.01
N HIS A 22 -8.96 5.96 3.13
CA HIS A 22 -9.15 7.06 2.19
C HIS A 22 -10.13 6.73 1.07
N ALA A 23 -10.16 5.49 0.59
CA ALA A 23 -11.15 5.03 -0.38
C ALA A 23 -12.59 5.20 0.15
N LYS A 24 -12.82 4.90 1.43
CA LYS A 24 -14.13 5.12 2.09
C LYS A 24 -14.54 6.59 2.09
N VAL A 25 -13.60 7.52 2.31
CA VAL A 25 -13.87 8.96 2.23
C VAL A 25 -14.27 9.38 0.82
N LEU A 26 -13.60 8.83 -0.20
CA LEU A 26 -13.92 9.12 -1.60
C LEU A 26 -15.28 8.56 -2.05
N GLY A 27 -15.75 7.49 -1.41
CA GLY A 27 -17.08 6.90 -1.66
C GLY A 27 -18.23 7.57 -0.89
N ALA A 28 -17.95 8.49 0.03
CA ALA A 28 -18.96 9.24 0.78
C ALA A 28 -19.56 10.38 -0.06
N PRO A 29 -20.66 11.02 0.39
CA PRO A 29 -21.18 12.23 -0.26
C PRO A 29 -20.09 13.29 -0.46
N PHE A 30 -20.10 13.92 -1.63
CA PHE A 30 -19.00 14.78 -2.06
C PHE A 30 -18.82 16.00 -1.15
N ASP A 31 -17.64 16.08 -0.57
CA ASP A 31 -17.09 17.24 0.13
C ASP A 31 -15.75 17.54 -0.53
N ARG A 32 -15.64 18.69 -1.21
CA ARG A 32 -14.50 19.02 -2.07
C ARG A 32 -13.17 18.94 -1.32
N ASP A 33 -13.10 19.56 -0.16
CA ASP A 33 -11.87 19.65 0.63
C ASP A 33 -11.45 18.28 1.16
N LYS A 34 -12.41 17.47 1.62
CA LYS A 34 -12.13 16.09 2.05
C LYS A 34 -11.75 15.19 0.88
N ALA A 35 -12.42 15.34 -0.27
CA ALA A 35 -12.18 14.54 -1.46
C ALA A 35 -10.79 14.82 -2.06
N GLU A 36 -10.39 16.09 -2.20
CA GLU A 36 -9.06 16.46 -2.72
C GLU A 36 -7.93 15.92 -1.82
N ARG A 37 -8.05 16.09 -0.49
CA ARG A 37 -7.07 15.54 0.46
C ARG A 37 -7.02 14.01 0.44
N ALA A 38 -8.19 13.36 0.47
CA ALA A 38 -8.27 11.90 0.46
C ALA A 38 -7.72 11.31 -0.85
N ARG A 39 -7.97 11.95 -2.00
CA ARG A 39 -7.44 11.54 -3.29
C ARG A 39 -5.92 11.58 -3.31
N ASN A 40 -5.31 12.67 -2.84
CA ASN A 40 -3.85 12.80 -2.83
C ASN A 40 -3.20 11.73 -1.95
N LYS A 41 -3.76 11.48 -0.75
CA LYS A 41 -3.27 10.41 0.14
C LYS A 41 -3.50 9.01 -0.40
N PHE A 42 -4.64 8.76 -1.05
CA PHE A 42 -4.91 7.49 -1.70
C PHE A 42 -3.86 7.16 -2.77
N ILE A 43 -3.51 8.13 -3.62
CA ILE A 43 -2.50 7.93 -4.68
C ILE A 43 -1.12 7.69 -4.08
N GLU A 44 -0.71 8.48 -3.08
CA GLU A 44 0.57 8.32 -2.38
C GLU A 44 0.70 6.92 -1.77
N LEU A 45 -0.34 6.44 -1.08
CA LEU A 45 -0.35 5.10 -0.49
C LEU A 45 -0.38 4.00 -1.54
N GLN A 46 -1.10 4.18 -2.66
CA GLN A 46 -1.08 3.23 -3.76
C GLN A 46 0.34 3.08 -4.34
N MET A 47 1.05 4.19 -4.54
CA MET A 47 2.44 4.15 -5.03
C MET A 47 3.36 3.41 -4.06
N LEU A 48 3.14 3.56 -2.75
CA LEU A 48 3.91 2.83 -1.73
C LEU A 48 3.58 1.33 -1.73
N VAL A 49 2.31 0.95 -1.87
CA VAL A 49 1.90 -0.46 -2.03
C VAL A 49 2.57 -1.08 -3.26
N ASP A 50 2.57 -0.39 -4.40
CA ASP A 50 3.20 -0.87 -5.64
C ASP A 50 4.72 -1.02 -5.51
N ALA A 51 5.37 -0.17 -4.69
CA ALA A 51 6.79 -0.29 -4.38
C ALA A 51 7.07 -1.51 -3.48
N LEU A 52 6.22 -1.74 -2.47
CA LEU A 52 6.32 -2.90 -1.58
C LEU A 52 6.07 -4.21 -2.34
N ASP A 53 5.09 -4.24 -3.25
CA ASP A 53 4.82 -5.40 -4.10
C ASP A 53 6.04 -5.76 -4.96
N ARG A 54 6.68 -4.77 -5.60
CA ARG A 54 7.92 -4.99 -6.35
C ARG A 54 9.07 -5.49 -5.48
N ALA A 55 9.21 -4.96 -4.27
CA ALA A 55 10.24 -5.42 -3.32
C ALA A 55 10.00 -6.87 -2.87
N ILE A 56 8.75 -7.23 -2.55
CA ILE A 56 8.35 -8.60 -2.18
C ILE A 56 8.66 -9.58 -3.32
N SER A 57 8.26 -9.26 -4.56
CA SER A 57 8.56 -10.12 -5.70
C SER A 57 10.06 -10.29 -5.91
N GLY A 58 10.86 -9.24 -5.70
CA GLY A 58 12.32 -9.32 -5.75
C GLY A 58 12.91 -10.27 -4.71
N GLU A 59 12.45 -10.18 -3.46
CA GLU A 59 12.89 -11.08 -2.38
C GLU A 59 12.48 -12.54 -2.61
N GLU A 60 11.28 -12.77 -3.15
CA GLU A 60 10.81 -14.11 -3.49
C GLU A 60 11.65 -14.75 -4.60
N ILE A 61 12.04 -13.98 -5.62
CA ILE A 61 12.95 -14.45 -6.68
C ILE A 61 14.33 -14.79 -6.12
N ILE A 62 14.88 -13.96 -5.23
CA ILE A 62 16.18 -14.22 -4.59
C ILE A 62 16.10 -15.50 -3.74
N SER A 63 15.03 -15.66 -2.96
CA SER A 63 14.82 -16.83 -2.11
C SER A 63 14.65 -18.13 -2.89
N GLN A 64 14.26 -18.09 -4.16
CA GLN A 64 14.14 -19.27 -5.02
C GLN A 64 15.44 -19.65 -5.73
N ARG A 65 16.42 -18.73 -5.78
CA ARG A 65 17.69 -18.90 -6.49
C ARG A 65 18.87 -19.27 -5.59
N GLY A 66 18.70 -19.18 -4.27
CA GLY A 66 19.68 -19.62 -3.26
C GLY A 66 19.24 -20.91 -2.60
#